data_AF-A0A934JJX5-F1
#
_entry.id   AF-A0A934JJX5-F1
#
_cell.length_a   1.000
_cell.length_b   1.000
_cell.length_c   1.000
_cell.angle_alpha   90.00
_cell.angle_beta   90.00
_cell.angle_gamma   90.00
#
_symmetry.space_group_name_H-M   'P 1'
#
loop_
_entity.id
_entity.type
_entity.pdbx_description
1 polymer ?
#
loop_
_entity_poly.entity_id
_entity_poly.type
_entity_poly.pdbx_seq_one_letter_code
_entity_poly.pdbx_strand_id
1 'polypeptide(L)' 'MQAPSSTVTQVKVRPALGRQVRKENGQIIPTDGIDVVLSKYYRRRISDGDLIAINTLGEK' A
#
# COMPACT_ATOMS: atom_id res chain seq x y z
N MET A 1 -13.01 -28.53 -6.83
CA MET A 1 -12.78 -27.19 -7.41
C MET A 1 -11.83 -26.45 -6.48
N GLN A 2 -10.56 -26.30 -6.86
CA GLN A 2 -9.57 -25.61 -6.04
C GLN A 2 -9.77 -24.12 -6.28
N ALA A 3 -10.15 -23.37 -5.24
CA ALA A 3 -10.30 -21.92 -5.32
C ALA A 3 -8.94 -21.31 -5.71
N PRO A 4 -8.89 -20.28 -6.59
CA PRO A 4 -7.65 -19.60 -6.85
C PRO A 4 -7.21 -18.93 -5.54
N SER A 5 -6.14 -19.46 -4.94
CA SER A 5 -5.38 -18.77 -3.89
C SER A 5 -4.88 -17.47 -4.48
N SER A 6 -5.70 -16.43 -4.40
CA SER A 6 -5.31 -15.07 -4.77
C SER A 6 -4.25 -14.67 -3.76
N THR A 7 -2.98 -14.80 -4.13
CA THR A 7 -1.86 -14.32 -3.32
C THR A 7 -2.02 -12.83 -3.15
N VAL A 8 -2.58 -12.41 -2.01
CA VAL A 8 -2.79 -11.01 -1.69
C VAL A 8 -1.43 -10.44 -1.29
N THR A 9 -0.77 -9.74 -2.21
CA THR A 9 0.49 -9.05 -1.90
C THR A 9 0.21 -7.94 -0.90
N GLN A 10 0.74 -8.07 0.31
CA GLN A 10 0.69 -7.01 1.32
C GLN A 10 1.96 -6.17 1.27
N VAL A 11 1.81 -4.86 1.44
CA VAL A 11 2.90 -3.90 1.46
C VAL A 11 2.69 -2.92 2.61
N LYS A 12 3.76 -2.60 3.34
CA LYS A 12 3.76 -1.49 4.29
C LYS A 12 4.09 -0.21 3.54
N VAL A 13 3.16 0.75 3.52
CA VAL A 13 3.33 2.05 2.84
C VAL A 13 3.23 3.19 3.83
N ARG A 14 3.97 4.27 3.58
CA ARG A 14 3.81 5.56 4.29
C ARG A 14 3.70 6.72 3.31
N PRO A 15 3.11 7.85 3.71
CA PRO A 15 3.17 9.09 2.94
C PRO A 15 4.62 9.56 2.80
N ALA A 16 4.93 10.18 1.66
CA ALA A 16 6.14 10.97 1.54
C ALA A 16 6.15 12.13 2.55
N LEU A 17 7.33 12.60 2.93
CA LEU A 17 7.48 13.72 3.88
C LEU A 17 6.74 14.96 3.35
N GLY A 18 5.94 15.58 4.22
CA GLY A 18 5.13 16.74 3.87
C GLY A 18 3.88 16.42 3.03
N ARG A 19 3.58 15.15 2.73
CA ARG A 19 2.33 14.75 2.06
C ARG A 19 1.36 14.07 3.02
N GLN A 20 0.07 14.30 2.75
CA GLN A 20 -1.03 13.62 3.42
C GLN A 20 -1.80 12.83 2.36
N VAL A 21 -1.77 11.50 2.46
CA VAL A 21 -2.47 10.60 1.56
C VAL A 21 -3.60 9.93 2.33
N ARG A 22 -4.76 9.77 1.69
CA ARG A 22 -5.91 9.06 2.24
C ARG A 22 -6.02 7.68 1.61
N LYS A 23 -6.51 6.71 2.35
CA LYS A 23 -6.91 5.40 1.84
C LYS A 23 -8.18 5.53 1.01
N GLU A 24 -8.51 4.47 0.28
CA GLU A 24 -9.75 4.37 -0.52
C GLU A 24 -11.01 4.56 0.33
N ASN A 25 -10.95 4.24 1.62
CA ASN A 25 -12.03 4.44 2.60
C ASN A 25 -12.07 5.85 3.22
N GLY A 26 -11.24 6.79 2.74
CA GLY A 26 -11.16 8.16 3.24
C GLY A 26 -10.32 8.36 4.50
N GLN A 27 -9.84 7.30 5.16
CA GLN A 27 -8.97 7.43 6.34
C GLN A 27 -7.57 7.92 5.95
N ILE A 28 -6.95 8.74 6.78
CA ILE A 28 -5.59 9.22 6.56
C ILE A 28 -4.59 8.08 6.78
N ILE A 29 -3.57 8.00 5.91
CA ILE A 29 -2.44 7.08 6.07
C ILE A 29 -1.48 7.71 7.09
N PRO A 30 -1.18 7.01 8.21
CA PRO A 30 -0.26 7.51 9.22
C PRO A 30 1.16 7.64 8.66
N THR A 31 1.91 8.64 9.13
CA THR A 31 3.30 8.88 8.72
C THR A 31 4.26 7.74 9.12
N ASP A 32 3.90 6.98 10.16
CA ASP A 32 4.59 5.76 10.59
C ASP A 32 4.48 4.61 9.56
N GLY A 33 3.52 4.73 8.66
CA GLY A 33 3.17 3.73 7.67
C GLY A 33 2.12 2.74 8.16
N ILE A 34 1.53 2.03 7.20
CA ILE A 34 0.44 1.10 7.42
C ILE A 34 0.52 -0.04 6.41
N ASP A 35 0.15 -1.23 6.87
CA ASP A 35 0.03 -2.41 6.03
C ASP A 35 -1.26 -2.32 5.20
N VAL A 36 -1.08 -2.40 3.88
CA VAL A 36 -2.17 -2.36 2.92
C VAL A 36 -2.01 -3.50 1.93
N VAL A 37 -3.13 -3.94 1.39
CA VAL A 37 -3.12 -4.80 0.21
C VAL A 37 -2.65 -3.96 -0.98
N LEU A 38 -1.66 -4.45 -1.72
CA LEU A 38 -1.09 -3.77 -2.88
C LEU A 38 -2.09 -3.76 -4.05
N SER A 39 -3.06 -2.86 -3.98
CA SER A 39 -4.03 -2.60 -5.05
C SER A 39 -3.45 -1.66 -6.12
N LYS A 40 -4.15 -1.54 -7.26
CA LYS A 40 -3.79 -0.58 -8.32
C LYS A 40 -3.71 0.86 -7.79
N TYR A 41 -4.53 1.20 -6.79
CA TYR A 41 -4.52 2.51 -6.12
C TYR A 41 -3.16 2.79 -5.48
N TYR A 42 -2.69 1.89 -4.62
CA TYR A 42 -1.42 2.07 -3.91
C TYR A 42 -0.22 2.02 -4.85
N ARG A 43 -0.22 1.13 -5.85
CA ARG A 43 0.84 1.09 -6.88
C ARG A 43 0.98 2.43 -7.60
N ARG A 44 -0.14 3.02 -8.01
CA ARG A 44 -0.14 4.33 -8.66
C ARG A 44 0.42 5.41 -7.73
N ARG A 45 -0.03 5.48 -6.48
CA ARG A 45 0.46 6.46 -5.50
C ARG A 45 1.94 6.30 -5.17
N ILE A 46 2.44 5.07 -5.15
CA ILE A 46 3.87 4.81 -5.01
C ILE A 46 4.63 5.33 -6.24
N SER A 47 4.13 5.05 -7.44
CA SER A 47 4.72 5.54 -8.70
C SER A 47 4.68 7.06 -8.84
N ASP A 48 3.62 7.72 -8.35
CA ASP A 48 3.49 9.18 -8.32
C ASP A 48 4.39 9.83 -7.26
N GLY A 49 5.03 9.05 -6.39
CA GLY A 49 5.85 9.53 -5.26
C GLY A 49 5.04 10.07 -4.08
N ASP A 50 3.71 9.85 -4.06
CA ASP A 50 2.85 10.17 -2.92
C ASP A 50 3.10 9.26 -1.72
N LEU A 51 3.32 7.97 -2.01
CA LEU A 51 3.55 6.92 -1.03
C LEU A 51 4.93 6.30 -1.23
N ILE A 52 5.54 5.87 -0.13
CA ILE A 52 6.80 5.14 -0.10
C ILE A 52 6.49 3.74 0.44
N ALA A 53 6.78 2.71 -0.35
CA ALA A 53 6.75 1.33 0.09
C ALA A 53 7.98 1.05 0.97
N ILE A 54 7.73 0.67 2.23
CA ILE A 54 8.77 0.39 3.23
C ILE A 54 9.10 -1.10 3.26
N ASN A 55 8.09 -1.96 3.10
CA ASN A 55 8.27 -3.41 3.14
C ASN A 55 7.27 -4.09 2.21
N THR A 56 7.75 -4.92 1.29
CA THR A 56 6.91 -5.73 0.41
C THR A 56 6.89 -7.15 0.97
N LEU A 57 5.83 -7.53 1.67
CA LEU A 57 5.71 -8.85 2.32
C LEU A 57 5.30 -9.95 1.34
N GLY A 58 5.80 -9.87 0.10
CA GLY A 58 5.28 -10.63 -1.04
C GLY A 58 6.31 -11.47 -1.80
N GLU A 59 7.52 -11.64 -1.28
CA GLU A 59 8.51 -12.51 -1.92
C GLU A 59 8.96 -13.63 -0.98
N LYS A 60 8.38 -14.82 -1.19
CA LYS A 60 9.07 -16.08 -1.00
C LYS A 60 8.53 -17.13 -1.97
#